data_AF-A0A6H1ZYF1-F1
#
_entry.id   AF-A0A6H1ZYF1-F1
#
_cell.length_a   1.000
_cell.length_b   1.000
_cell.length_c   1.000
_cell.angle_alpha   90.00
_cell.angle_beta   90.00
_cell.angle_gamma   90.00
#
_symmetry.space_group_name_H-M   'P 1'
#
loop_
_entity.id
_entity.type
_entity.pdbx_description
1 polymer ?
#
loop_
_entity_poly.entity_id
_entity_poly.type
_entity_poly.pdbx_seq_one_letter_code
_entity_poly.pdbx_strand_id
1 'polypeptide(L)'
;MGYQNENQTAFPFTNVEPAFSHASLGTQKTQRLDSPCRIHIHSRRYRLTDPDGVSAKAAIDGIVLAGILPDDTAKQIKEITF
;
A
#
# COMPACT_ATOMS: atom_id res chain seq x y z
N MET A 1 -4.04 -42.57 -39.99
CA MET A 1 -4.37 -42.38 -38.57
C MET A 1 -3.31 -43.09 -37.75
N GLY A 2 -2.42 -42.32 -37.12
CA GLY A 2 -1.34 -42.84 -36.28
C GLY A 2 -0.68 -41.64 -35.61
N TYR A 3 -1.08 -41.39 -34.36
CA TYR A 3 -0.71 -40.23 -33.57
C TYR A 3 0.78 -40.30 -33.21
N GLN A 4 1.55 -39.28 -33.59
CA GLN A 4 2.88 -39.03 -33.03
C GLN A 4 2.67 -38.49 -31.61
N ASN A 5 3.12 -39.24 -30.59
CA ASN A 5 3.18 -38.73 -29.21
C ASN A 5 4.61 -38.32 -28.91
N GLU A 6 4.78 -37.01 -28.87
CA GLU A 6 5.96 -36.25 -28.51
C GLU A 6 6.14 -36.35 -26.98
N ASN A 7 6.98 -37.27 -26.52
CA ASN A 7 7.36 -37.31 -25.10
C ASN A 7 8.34 -36.16 -24.82
N GLN A 8 7.74 -34.99 -24.56
CA GLN A 8 8.41 -33.80 -24.06
C GLN A 8 9.15 -34.13 -22.76
N THR A 9 10.44 -33.86 -22.77
CA THR A 9 11.33 -33.96 -21.62
C THR A 9 10.90 -32.91 -20.59
N ALA A 10 10.52 -33.33 -19.39
CA ALA A 10 10.15 -32.43 -18.31
C ALA A 10 11.40 -31.67 -17.81
N PHE A 11 11.51 -30.38 -18.16
CA PHE A 11 12.49 -29.47 -17.57
C PHE A 11 12.01 -29.05 -16.16
N PRO A 12 12.88 -29.04 -15.14
CA PRO A 12 12.50 -28.62 -13.79
C PRO A 12 12.47 -27.10 -13.74
N PHE A 13 11.33 -26.48 -14.06
CA PHE A 13 11.13 -25.07 -13.75
C PHE A 13 10.67 -24.92 -12.30
N THR A 14 11.64 -24.91 -11.39
CA THR A 14 11.46 -24.36 -10.05
C THR A 14 11.40 -22.83 -10.15
N ASN A 15 10.26 -22.29 -10.57
CA ASN A 15 9.95 -20.86 -10.38
C ASN A 15 9.09 -20.74 -9.12
N VAL A 16 9.76 -20.80 -7.97
CA VAL A 16 9.16 -20.42 -6.69
C VAL A 16 8.97 -18.90 -6.76
N GLU A 17 7.74 -18.43 -6.56
CA GLU A 17 7.48 -17.00 -6.45
C GLU A 17 8.38 -16.40 -5.36
N PRO A 18 8.94 -15.19 -5.55
CA PRO A 18 9.67 -14.53 -4.49
C PRO A 18 8.73 -14.38 -3.29
N ALA A 19 9.11 -14.93 -2.15
CA ALA A 19 8.45 -14.61 -0.89
C ALA A 19 8.68 -13.12 -0.63
N PHE A 20 7.71 -12.29 -1.01
CA PHE A 20 7.67 -10.90 -0.59
C PHE A 20 7.48 -10.91 0.93
N SER A 21 8.59 -10.82 1.66
CA SER A 21 8.53 -10.50 3.06
C SER A 21 8.15 -9.03 3.17
N HIS A 22 6.96 -8.76 3.70
CA HIS A 22 6.65 -7.45 4.26
C HIS A 22 7.49 -7.28 5.53
N ALA A 23 8.77 -6.98 5.38
CA ALA A 23 9.55 -6.48 6.50
C ALA A 23 8.89 -5.17 6.93
N SER A 24 8.23 -5.17 8.09
CA SER A 24 7.69 -3.96 8.68
C SER A 24 8.84 -2.98 8.87
N LEU A 25 8.82 -1.86 8.16
CA LEU A 25 9.73 -0.74 8.40
C LEU A 25 9.50 -0.09 9.79
N GLY A 26 8.54 -0.60 10.59
CA GLY A 26 8.22 -0.11 11.93
C GLY A 26 9.33 -0.26 12.97
N THR A 27 10.54 -0.72 12.62
CA THR A 27 11.67 -0.81 13.55
C THR A 27 12.43 0.52 13.70
N GLN A 28 12.34 1.45 12.74
CA GLN A 28 12.91 2.79 12.93
C GLN A 28 11.90 3.71 13.59
N LYS A 29 12.30 4.37 14.69
CA LYS A 29 11.52 5.46 15.29
C LYS A 29 11.51 6.64 14.32
N THR A 30 10.47 6.73 13.49
CA THR A 30 10.19 7.92 12.70
C THR A 30 9.92 9.09 13.65
N GLN A 31 10.56 10.23 13.41
CA GLN A 31 10.28 11.44 14.17
C GLN A 31 8.83 11.86 13.87
N ARG A 32 8.01 11.91 14.91
CA ARG A 32 6.59 12.31 14.82
C ARG A 32 6.50 13.76 14.38
N LEU A 33 5.55 14.05 13.50
CA LEU A 33 5.20 15.43 13.14
C LEU A 33 4.46 16.08 14.32
N ASP A 34 4.99 17.15 14.86
CA ASP A 34 4.46 17.85 16.03
C ASP A 34 3.77 19.19 15.70
N SER A 35 3.87 19.62 14.44
CA SER A 35 3.21 20.82 13.93
C SER A 35 1.98 20.49 13.08
N PRO A 36 0.92 21.30 13.13
CA PRO A 36 -0.26 21.12 12.28
C PRO A 36 0.08 21.13 10.78
N CYS A 37 -0.45 20.19 10.02
CA CYS A 37 -0.16 20.00 8.60
C CYS A 37 -1.42 20.07 7.71
N ARG A 38 -1.20 20.08 6.40
CA ARG A 38 -2.23 19.91 5.37
C ARG A 38 -1.95 18.62 4.62
N ILE A 39 -2.99 17.84 4.31
CA ILE A 39 -2.86 16.56 3.63
C ILE A 39 -3.53 16.68 2.27
N HIS A 40 -2.76 16.42 1.21
CA HIS A 40 -3.31 16.26 -0.13
C HIS A 40 -3.15 14.80 -0.56
N ILE A 41 -4.24 14.14 -0.90
CA ILE A 41 -4.28 12.71 -1.20
C ILE A 41 -4.52 12.54 -2.69
N HIS A 42 -3.56 11.95 -3.37
CA HIS A 42 -3.68 11.61 -4.79
C HIS A 42 -3.89 10.11 -4.96
N SER A 43 -5.13 9.68 -5.16
CA SER A 43 -5.37 8.28 -5.50
C SER A 43 -5.19 8.01 -6.98
N ARG A 44 -4.22 7.18 -7.31
CA ARG A 44 -4.04 6.63 -8.66
C ARG A 44 -4.70 5.26 -8.73
N ARG A 45 -5.73 5.11 -9.55
CA ARG A 45 -6.49 3.86 -9.65
C ARG A 45 -6.66 3.46 -11.13
N TYR A 46 -6.60 2.17 -11.38
CA TYR A 46 -6.83 1.60 -12.72
C TYR A 46 -8.33 1.58 -13.09
N ARG A 47 -9.21 1.47 -12.09
CA ARG A 47 -10.67 1.44 -12.27
C ARG A 47 -11.31 2.70 -11.70
N LEU A 48 -12.40 3.13 -12.34
CA LEU A 48 -13.22 4.24 -11.88
C LEU A 48 -13.96 3.82 -10.61
N THR A 49 -14.00 4.71 -9.62
CA THR A 49 -14.55 4.46 -8.29
C THR A 49 -14.91 5.80 -7.67
N ASP A 50 -15.59 5.75 -6.53
CA ASP A 50 -16.05 6.95 -5.85
C ASP A 50 -14.88 7.87 -5.48
N PRO A 51 -15.15 9.19 -5.40
CA PRO A 51 -14.19 10.16 -4.88
C PRO A 51 -13.70 9.71 -3.50
N ASP A 52 -12.44 9.98 -3.22
CA ASP A 52 -11.57 9.33 -2.24
C ASP A 52 -12.00 9.25 -0.75
N GLY A 53 -13.26 9.51 -0.36
CA GLY A 53 -13.70 9.55 1.03
C GLY A 53 -13.29 8.34 1.89
N VAL A 54 -13.48 7.11 1.37
CA VAL A 54 -13.11 5.88 2.12
C VAL A 54 -11.60 5.67 2.14
N SER A 55 -10.91 5.95 1.03
CA SER A 55 -9.46 5.72 0.92
C SER A 55 -8.64 6.79 1.63
N ALA A 56 -9.13 8.02 1.66
CA ALA A 56 -8.55 9.13 2.40
C ALA A 56 -8.53 8.83 3.90
N LYS A 57 -9.65 8.33 4.46
CA LYS A 57 -9.71 7.95 5.88
C LYS A 57 -8.72 6.83 6.20
N ALA A 58 -8.69 5.78 5.38
CA ALA A 58 -7.76 4.67 5.57
C ALA A 58 -6.28 5.11 5.48
N ALA A 59 -5.95 6.03 4.58
CA ALA A 59 -4.60 6.59 4.48
C ALA A 59 -4.23 7.37 5.75
N ILE A 60 -5.10 8.24 6.24
CA ILE A 60 -4.87 9.02 7.47
C ILE A 60 -4.72 8.09 8.68
N ASP A 61 -5.59 7.08 8.80
CA ASP A 61 -5.50 6.08 9.87
C ASP A 61 -4.15 5.35 9.83
N GLY A 62 -3.69 4.96 8.63
CA GLY A 62 -2.37 4.36 8.46
C GLY A 62 -1.22 5.28 8.90
N ILE A 63 -1.31 6.58 8.61
CA ILE A 63 -0.29 7.57 9.01
C ILE A 63 -0.26 7.75 10.54
N VAL A 64 -1.42 7.75 11.19
CA VAL A 64 -1.53 7.82 12.65
C VAL A 64 -0.99 6.53 13.30
N LEU A 65 -1.38 5.36 12.79
CA LEU A 65 -0.91 4.05 13.27
C LEU A 65 0.61 3.88 13.09
N ALA A 66 1.17 4.45 12.02
CA ALA A 66 2.61 4.48 11.78
C ALA A 66 3.37 5.43 12.73
N GLY A 67 2.67 6.21 13.56
CA GLY A 67 3.26 7.18 14.49
C GLY A 67 3.82 8.43 13.83
N ILE A 68 3.53 8.65 12.54
CA ILE A 68 3.96 9.83 11.79
C ILE A 68 3.12 11.03 12.22
N LEU A 69 1.80 10.85 12.28
CA LEU A 69 0.87 11.85 12.81
C LEU A 69 0.46 11.51 14.24
N PRO A 70 0.21 12.53 15.07
CA PRO A 70 -0.20 12.33 16.44
C PRO A 70 -1.62 11.82 16.62
N ASP A 71 -2.54 12.36 15.84
CA ASP A 71 -3.96 12.04 15.78
C ASP A 71 -4.51 12.60 14.45
N ASP A 72 -5.76 12.26 14.12
CA ASP A 72 -6.46 12.75 12.94
C ASP A 72 -7.36 13.97 13.23
N THR A 73 -7.11 14.68 14.35
CA THR A 73 -7.96 15.80 14.76
C THR A 73 -7.70 17.05 13.91
N ALA A 74 -8.70 17.94 13.85
CA ALA A 74 -8.58 19.23 13.18
C ALA A 74 -7.50 20.16 13.76
N LYS A 75 -6.95 19.84 14.95
CA LYS A 75 -5.81 20.57 15.52
C LYS A 75 -4.51 20.24 14.79
N GLN A 76 -4.40 18.99 14.32
CA GLN A 76 -3.20 18.45 13.68
C GLN A 76 -3.33 18.46 12.16
N ILE A 77 -4.54 18.24 11.64
CA ILE A 77 -4.84 18.28 10.21
C ILE A 77 -5.72 19.48 9.91
N LYS A 78 -5.13 20.53 9.34
CA LYS A 78 -5.83 21.79 9.02
C LYS A 78 -6.73 21.69 7.80
N GLU A 79 -6.38 20.80 6.88
CA GLU A 79 -7.04 20.70 5.57
C GLU A 79 -6.76 19.32 4.99
N ILE A 80 -7.80 18.73 4.39
CA ILE A 80 -7.71 17.49 3.60
C ILE A 80 -8.30 17.79 2.23
N THR A 81 -7.51 17.56 1.19
CA THR A 81 -7.92 17.68 -0.22
C THR A 81 -7.62 16.39 -0.97
N PHE A 82 -8.41 16.08 -1.98
CA PHE A 82 -8.29 14.87 -2.80
C PHE A 82 -8.67 15.18 -4.25
#